data_AF-A0AA42Z002-F1
#
_entry.id   AF-A0AA42Z002-F1
#
_cell.length_a   1.000
_cell.length_b   1.000
_cell.length_c   1.000
_cell.angle_alpha   90.00
_cell.angle_beta   90.00
_cell.angle_gamma   90.00
#
_symmetry.space_group_name_H-M   'P 1'
#
loop_
_entity.id
_entity.type
_entity.pdbx_description
1 polymer ?
#
loop_
_entity_poly.entity_id
_entity_poly.type
_entity_poly.pdbx_seq_one_letter_code
_entity_poly.pdbx_strand_id
1 'polypeptide(L)'
;MREEGICVAALVVCLATFGCTSKEAAPAEPEPAAEPTPTPEAAPSEPVAAKDPAVEAEEIFKARCVTCHGEKGKGDGPGSAALNPKPRDYTSAEWQKSVTDEHIEKIIIGGGTAVGLSALMPPNPDLTDKPEVVAALVAVVRNLGNDQ
;
A
#
# COMPACT_ATOMS: atom_id res chain seq x y z
N MET A 1 35.07 -23.70 -52.75
CA MET A 1 36.34 -23.11 -53.22
C MET A 1 36.72 -22.06 -52.18
N ARG A 2 37.61 -22.43 -51.24
CA ARG A 2 39.05 -22.10 -51.20
C ARG A 2 39.25 -20.63 -50.74
N GLU A 3 39.70 -20.40 -49.49
CA GLU A 3 41.12 -20.23 -49.08
C GLU A 3 41.63 -18.85 -49.63
N GLU A 4 42.19 -17.85 -48.95
CA GLU A 4 42.97 -17.70 -47.71
C GLU A 4 42.96 -16.20 -47.27
N GLY A 5 43.31 -15.89 -46.02
CA GLY A 5 43.55 -14.50 -45.59
C GLY A 5 44.01 -14.35 -44.15
N ILE A 6 45.09 -15.06 -43.79
CA ILE A 6 45.71 -15.10 -42.46
C ILE A 6 46.70 -13.93 -42.31
N CYS A 7 46.55 -13.11 -41.27
CA CYS A 7 47.58 -12.26 -40.65
C CYS A 7 47.26 -12.19 -39.14
N VAL A 8 47.71 -13.16 -38.33
CA VAL A 8 48.94 -13.14 -37.50
C VAL A 8 48.92 -12.11 -36.36
N ALA A 9 48.77 -12.68 -35.16
CA ALA A 9 49.38 -12.33 -33.87
C ALA A 9 49.02 -11.00 -33.17
N ALA A 10 48.28 -11.12 -32.07
CA ALA A 10 48.84 -10.82 -30.74
C ALA A 10 47.99 -11.51 -29.67
N LEU A 11 48.62 -12.49 -29.03
CA LEU A 11 48.08 -13.34 -27.98
C LEU A 11 48.52 -12.76 -26.63
N VAL A 12 47.58 -12.33 -25.79
CA VAL A 12 47.82 -12.13 -24.36
C VAL A 12 46.74 -12.90 -23.62
N VAL A 13 47.08 -14.14 -23.29
CA VAL A 13 46.39 -15.00 -22.34
C VAL A 13 46.82 -14.58 -20.95
N CYS A 14 45.86 -14.22 -20.09
CA CYS A 14 46.02 -14.26 -18.64
C CYS A 14 44.86 -15.07 -18.06
N LEU A 15 45.07 -16.37 -17.95
CA LEU A 15 44.31 -17.29 -17.11
C LEU A 15 45.00 -17.35 -15.73
N ALA A 16 44.29 -16.95 -14.67
CA ALA A 16 44.59 -17.26 -13.27
C ALA A 16 43.26 -17.22 -12.49
N THR A 17 42.57 -18.36 -12.33
CA THR A 17 42.59 -19.27 -11.16
C THR A 17 42.05 -18.70 -9.85
N PHE A 18 40.83 -19.17 -9.50
CA PHE A 18 40.46 -19.81 -8.23
C PHE A 18 40.85 -19.14 -6.89
N GLY A 19 39.85 -18.83 -6.05
CA GLY A 19 40.07 -18.59 -4.63
C GLY A 19 38.85 -18.05 -3.87
N CYS A 20 38.07 -18.95 -3.29
CA CYS A 20 37.06 -18.68 -2.26
C CYS A 20 37.75 -18.64 -0.87
N THR A 21 37.51 -17.63 -0.03
CA THR A 21 37.34 -17.78 1.44
C THR A 21 37.16 -16.42 2.12
N SER A 22 36.20 -16.37 3.04
CA SER A 22 35.91 -15.30 4.00
C SER A 22 37.08 -15.06 4.97
N LYS A 23 37.22 -13.81 5.47
CA LYS A 23 37.87 -13.52 6.75
C LYS A 23 37.35 -12.21 7.36
N GLU A 24 36.63 -12.39 8.46
CA GLU A 24 36.08 -11.41 9.39
C GLU A 24 37.17 -10.68 10.22
N ALA A 25 36.87 -9.41 10.55
CA ALA A 25 37.13 -8.58 11.75
C ALA A 25 38.48 -8.50 12.50
N ALA A 26 38.71 -7.29 13.05
CA ALA A 26 39.25 -7.00 14.40
C ALA A 26 39.06 -5.49 14.75
N PRO A 27 39.14 -5.04 16.02
CA PRO A 27 38.63 -5.61 17.28
C PRO A 27 37.93 -4.56 18.21
N ALA A 28 37.27 -5.07 19.27
CA ALA A 28 36.74 -4.36 20.45
C ALA A 28 37.87 -3.91 21.42
N GLU A 29 37.66 -2.97 22.35
CA GLU A 29 37.15 -3.13 23.74
C GLU A 29 37.31 -1.78 24.52
N PRO A 30 36.81 -1.58 25.77
CA PRO A 30 35.68 -2.18 26.50
C PRO A 30 34.78 -1.13 27.23
N GLU A 31 33.64 -1.60 27.75
CA GLU A 31 32.66 -0.87 28.59
C GLU A 31 33.10 -0.71 30.06
N PRO A 32 32.30 0.01 30.89
CA PRO A 32 31.73 -0.75 32.01
C PRO A 32 30.22 -0.50 32.21
N ALA A 33 29.59 -1.57 32.72
CA ALA A 33 28.17 -1.78 32.92
C ALA A 33 27.61 -1.18 34.23
N ALA A 34 26.27 -1.24 34.28
CA ALA A 34 25.35 -1.11 35.43
C ALA A 34 24.88 0.34 35.70
N GLU A 35 23.58 0.69 35.77
CA GLU A 35 22.40 0.00 36.33
C GLU A 35 21.07 0.47 35.67
N PRO A 36 19.93 -0.22 35.91
CA PRO A 36 18.70 -0.11 35.10
C PRO A 36 17.63 0.87 35.63
N THR A 37 16.86 1.45 34.68
CA THR A 37 15.44 1.88 34.78
C THR A 37 15.20 3.18 35.62
N PRO A 38 14.26 4.09 35.26
CA PRO A 38 12.95 3.81 34.69
C PRO A 38 12.52 4.52 33.41
N THR A 39 11.80 3.73 32.60
CA THR A 39 10.72 4.17 31.70
C THR A 39 9.90 5.26 32.40
N PRO A 40 9.72 6.47 31.82
CA PRO A 40 8.53 7.23 32.13
C PRO A 40 7.33 6.47 31.56
N GLU A 41 6.74 5.71 32.48
CA GLU A 41 5.35 5.30 32.50
C GLU A 41 4.44 6.38 31.91
N ALA A 42 3.44 5.93 31.15
CA ALA A 42 2.49 6.72 30.42
C ALA A 42 1.94 7.90 31.25
N ALA A 43 2.22 9.11 30.81
CA ALA A 43 1.31 10.21 31.08
C ALA A 43 -0.01 9.88 30.36
N PRO A 44 -1.18 10.02 31.01
CA PRO A 44 -2.45 10.01 30.29
C PRO A 44 -2.38 11.15 29.28
N SER A 45 -2.27 10.82 28.01
CA SER A 45 -2.51 11.79 26.95
C SER A 45 -3.94 12.26 27.14
N GLU A 46 -4.09 13.54 27.50
CA GLU A 46 -5.33 14.29 27.40
C GLU A 46 -6.04 13.94 26.08
N PRO A 47 -7.39 13.89 26.02
CA PRO A 47 -8.06 13.52 24.79
C PRO A 47 -7.64 14.53 23.71
N VAL A 48 -6.79 14.06 22.78
CA VAL A 48 -6.58 14.75 21.52
C VAL A 48 -7.99 14.88 20.96
N ALA A 49 -8.45 16.12 20.76
CA ALA A 49 -9.79 16.32 20.22
C ALA A 49 -9.88 15.48 18.94
N ALA A 50 -10.80 14.51 18.94
CA ALA A 50 -10.95 13.62 17.81
C ALA A 50 -11.22 14.48 16.57
N LYS A 51 -10.49 14.18 15.49
CA LYS A 51 -10.60 14.91 14.23
C LYS A 51 -12.04 14.77 13.70
N ASP A 52 -12.53 15.80 13.00
CA ASP A 52 -13.83 15.73 12.31
C ASP A 52 -13.88 14.49 11.38
N PRO A 53 -14.90 13.61 11.49
CA PRO A 53 -14.97 12.37 10.74
C PRO A 53 -14.96 12.56 9.21
N ALA A 54 -15.57 13.63 8.70
CA ALA A 54 -15.59 13.91 7.27
C ALA A 54 -14.19 14.30 6.77
N VAL A 55 -13.47 15.12 7.53
CA VAL A 55 -12.09 15.50 7.20
C VAL A 55 -11.16 14.29 7.29
N GLU A 56 -11.38 13.38 8.24
CA GLU A 56 -10.61 12.13 8.34
C GLU A 56 -10.91 11.18 7.17
N ALA A 57 -12.18 11.01 6.82
CA ALA A 57 -12.60 10.20 5.69
C ALA A 57 -12.01 10.69 4.36
N GLU A 58 -11.99 11.99 4.10
CA GLU A 58 -11.37 12.55 2.89
C GLU A 58 -9.87 12.24 2.80
N GLU A 59 -9.14 12.38 3.90
CA GLU A 59 -7.72 12.04 3.95
C GLU A 59 -7.48 10.56 3.73
N ILE A 60 -8.29 9.70 4.36
CA ILE A 60 -8.23 8.26 4.17
C ILE A 60 -8.52 7.90 2.71
N PHE A 61 -9.55 8.49 2.10
CA PHE A 61 -9.89 8.23 0.71
C PHE A 61 -8.74 8.61 -0.22
N LYS A 62 -8.16 9.81 -0.04
CA LYS A 62 -7.00 10.30 -0.79
C LYS A 62 -5.78 9.41 -0.61
N ALA A 63 -5.49 8.97 0.61
CA ALA A 63 -4.30 8.19 0.93
C ALA A 63 -4.39 6.71 0.54
N ARG A 64 -5.59 6.10 0.65
CA ARG A 64 -5.77 4.64 0.52
C ARG A 64 -6.54 4.23 -0.73
N CYS A 65 -7.53 5.01 -1.14
CA CYS A 65 -8.52 4.58 -2.14
C CYS A 65 -8.18 5.10 -3.54
N VAL A 66 -7.70 6.36 -3.65
CA VAL A 66 -7.45 7.05 -4.93
C VAL A 66 -6.45 6.31 -5.81
N THR A 67 -5.43 5.65 -5.25
CA THR A 67 -4.45 4.89 -6.03
C THR A 67 -5.10 3.87 -6.95
N CYS A 68 -6.22 3.26 -6.52
CA CYS A 68 -6.94 2.26 -7.31
C CYS A 68 -8.23 2.82 -7.91
N HIS A 69 -9.03 3.54 -7.12
CA HIS A 69 -10.35 4.02 -7.55
C HIS A 69 -10.31 5.35 -8.32
N GLY A 70 -9.19 6.08 -8.30
CA GLY A 70 -9.03 7.40 -8.91
C GLY A 70 -9.66 8.52 -8.06
N GLU A 71 -9.21 9.76 -8.26
CA GLU A 71 -9.72 10.94 -7.53
C GLU A 71 -11.21 11.17 -7.78
N LYS A 72 -11.66 10.85 -9.00
CA LYS A 72 -13.05 10.98 -9.45
C LYS A 72 -13.85 9.68 -9.31
N GLY A 73 -13.28 8.65 -8.67
CA GLY A 73 -13.98 7.38 -8.45
C GLY A 73 -14.25 6.54 -9.69
N LYS A 74 -13.60 6.78 -10.83
CA LYS A 74 -13.86 6.08 -12.09
C LYS A 74 -13.21 4.69 -12.21
N GLY A 75 -12.50 4.26 -11.17
CA GLY A 75 -11.73 3.01 -11.22
C GLY A 75 -10.51 3.10 -12.14
N ASP A 76 -10.01 4.31 -12.36
CA ASP A 76 -8.92 4.65 -13.27
C ASP A 76 -7.68 5.19 -12.54
N GLY A 77 -7.57 4.94 -11.23
CA GLY A 77 -6.38 5.29 -10.46
C GLY A 77 -5.10 4.65 -11.03
N PRO A 78 -3.91 5.20 -10.76
CA PRO A 78 -2.66 4.72 -11.35
C PRO A 78 -2.38 3.22 -11.10
N GLY A 79 -2.87 2.66 -10.00
CA GLY A 79 -2.79 1.23 -9.69
C GLY A 79 -3.81 0.37 -10.42
N SER A 80 -4.89 0.95 -10.96
CA SER A 80 -6.00 0.21 -11.59
C SER A 80 -5.59 -0.60 -12.84
N ALA A 81 -4.57 -0.14 -13.58
CA ALA A 81 -4.13 -0.77 -14.81
C ALA A 81 -3.59 -2.21 -14.61
N ALA A 82 -3.11 -2.52 -13.41
CA ALA A 82 -2.58 -3.83 -13.05
C ALA A 82 -3.65 -4.77 -12.44
N LEU A 83 -4.90 -4.31 -12.27
CA LEU A 83 -5.95 -5.05 -11.57
C LEU A 83 -6.94 -5.66 -12.55
N ASN A 84 -7.24 -6.95 -12.35
CA ASN A 84 -8.33 -7.65 -13.03
C ASN A 84 -9.17 -8.43 -12.00
N PRO A 85 -10.45 -8.09 -11.79
CA PRO A 85 -11.19 -7.00 -12.46
C PRO A 85 -10.66 -5.62 -12.07
N LYS A 86 -10.94 -4.62 -12.92
CA LYS A 86 -10.70 -3.21 -12.57
C LYS A 86 -11.57 -2.79 -11.37
N PRO A 87 -11.12 -1.80 -10.59
CA PRO A 87 -11.94 -1.22 -9.53
C PRO A 87 -13.26 -0.66 -10.09
N ARG A 88 -14.29 -0.65 -9.24
CA ARG A 88 -15.62 -0.15 -9.59
C ARG A 88 -15.57 1.33 -9.95
N ASP A 89 -16.33 1.70 -10.98
CA ASP A 89 -16.69 3.08 -11.29
C ASP A 89 -17.85 3.53 -10.39
N TYR A 90 -17.55 4.38 -9.41
CA TYR A 90 -18.50 4.98 -8.47
C TYR A 90 -19.38 6.06 -9.12
N THR A 91 -19.02 6.56 -10.30
CA THR A 91 -19.82 7.54 -11.04
C THR A 91 -21.02 6.91 -11.77
N SER A 92 -21.07 5.57 -11.82
CA SER A 92 -22.17 4.82 -12.42
C SER A 92 -23.45 4.95 -11.58
N ALA A 93 -24.44 5.66 -12.14
CA ALA A 93 -25.75 5.82 -11.51
C ALA A 93 -26.49 4.48 -11.34
N GLU A 94 -26.28 3.52 -12.22
CA GLU A 94 -26.84 2.16 -12.09
C GLU A 94 -26.24 1.46 -10.87
N TRP A 95 -24.92 1.49 -10.73
CA TRP A 95 -24.25 0.87 -9.59
C TRP A 95 -24.65 1.53 -8.27
N GLN A 96 -24.66 2.86 -8.22
CA GLN A 96 -25.07 3.62 -7.03
C GLN A 96 -26.48 3.21 -6.55
N LYS A 97 -27.44 3.03 -7.48
CA LYS A 97 -28.81 2.59 -7.15
C LYS A 97 -28.90 1.12 -6.74
N SER A 98 -27.97 0.28 -7.20
CA SER A 98 -27.99 -1.16 -6.97
C SER A 98 -27.43 -1.59 -5.61
N VAL A 99 -26.68 -0.73 -4.93
CA VAL A 99 -25.92 -1.06 -3.72
C VAL A 99 -26.43 -0.27 -2.51
N THR A 100 -26.47 -0.90 -1.34
CA THR A 100 -26.82 -0.24 -0.08
C THR A 100 -25.58 0.33 0.61
N ASP A 101 -25.78 1.33 1.48
CA ASP A 101 -24.69 1.92 2.26
C ASP A 101 -23.98 0.87 3.13
N GLU A 102 -24.75 0.04 3.82
CA GLU A 102 -24.26 -1.09 4.63
C GLU A 102 -23.40 -2.08 3.83
N HIS A 103 -23.66 -2.24 2.53
CA HIS A 103 -22.83 -3.09 1.66
C HIS A 103 -21.50 -2.40 1.35
N ILE A 104 -21.51 -1.08 1.12
CA ILE A 104 -20.29 -0.29 0.93
C ILE A 104 -19.45 -0.29 2.22
N GLU A 105 -20.07 -0.13 3.39
CA GLU A 105 -19.38 -0.18 4.69
C GLU A 105 -18.65 -1.51 4.90
N LYS A 106 -19.34 -2.63 4.64
CA LYS A 106 -18.74 -3.97 4.73
C LYS A 106 -17.54 -4.13 3.81
N ILE A 107 -17.59 -3.57 2.60
CA ILE A 107 -16.47 -3.58 1.66
C ILE A 107 -15.32 -2.71 2.17
N ILE A 108 -15.60 -1.53 2.70
CA ILE A 108 -14.56 -0.61 3.21
C ILE A 108 -13.79 -1.28 4.36
N ILE A 109 -14.51 -1.87 5.32
CA ILE A 109 -13.90 -2.49 6.50
C ILE A 109 -13.27 -3.85 6.13
N GLY A 110 -14.01 -4.71 5.43
CA GLY A 110 -13.65 -6.11 5.20
C GLY A 110 -12.98 -6.42 3.86
N GLY A 111 -12.81 -5.41 3.00
CA GLY A 111 -12.28 -5.58 1.65
C GLY A 111 -13.25 -6.34 0.75
N GLY A 112 -12.79 -6.67 -0.47
CA GLY A 112 -13.64 -7.35 -1.45
C GLY A 112 -14.10 -8.73 -0.99
N THR A 113 -13.22 -9.49 -0.32
CA THR A 113 -13.55 -10.87 0.11
C THR A 113 -14.71 -10.96 1.10
N ALA A 114 -14.94 -9.92 1.91
CA ALA A 114 -16.03 -9.90 2.90
C ALA A 114 -17.42 -9.98 2.28
N VAL A 115 -17.54 -9.69 0.99
CA VAL A 115 -18.80 -9.75 0.22
C VAL A 115 -18.67 -10.56 -1.06
N GLY A 116 -17.66 -11.43 -1.16
CA GLY A 116 -17.46 -12.29 -2.33
C GLY A 116 -16.94 -11.57 -3.58
N LEU A 117 -16.33 -10.39 -3.42
CA LEU A 117 -15.62 -9.66 -4.47
C LEU A 117 -14.12 -9.99 -4.46
N SER A 118 -13.36 -9.35 -5.36
CA SER A 118 -11.93 -9.58 -5.53
C SER A 118 -11.12 -9.34 -4.25
N ALA A 119 -10.21 -10.27 -3.92
CA ALA A 119 -9.24 -10.11 -2.84
C ALA A 119 -8.23 -8.98 -3.08
N LEU A 120 -8.18 -8.42 -4.28
CA LEU A 120 -7.33 -7.28 -4.62
C LEU A 120 -7.83 -5.96 -4.01
N MET A 121 -9.05 -5.90 -3.49
CA MET A 121 -9.50 -4.80 -2.65
C MET A 121 -9.24 -5.17 -1.17
N PRO A 122 -8.17 -4.62 -0.55
CA PRO A 122 -7.78 -5.00 0.80
C PRO A 122 -8.76 -4.47 1.86
N PRO A 123 -8.84 -5.12 3.04
CA PRO A 123 -9.62 -4.62 4.17
C PRO A 123 -8.97 -3.41 4.85
N ASN A 124 -9.78 -2.63 5.58
CA ASN A 124 -9.34 -1.57 6.48
C ASN A 124 -9.85 -1.88 7.91
N PRO A 125 -9.28 -2.88 8.60
CA PRO A 125 -9.79 -3.33 9.90
C PRO A 125 -9.65 -2.27 10.99
N ASP A 126 -8.74 -1.31 10.82
CA ASP A 126 -8.54 -0.16 11.71
C ASP A 126 -9.74 0.81 11.75
N LEU A 127 -10.65 0.70 10.79
CA LEU A 127 -11.87 1.51 10.74
C LEU A 127 -13.06 0.88 11.47
N THR A 128 -12.93 -0.35 11.98
CA THR A 128 -14.00 -1.06 12.69
C THR A 128 -14.52 -0.27 13.90
N ASP A 129 -13.61 0.37 14.62
CA ASP A 129 -13.93 1.16 15.82
C ASP A 129 -14.19 2.65 15.50
N LYS A 130 -14.36 3.00 14.21
CA LYS A 130 -14.57 4.37 13.72
C LYS A 130 -15.83 4.49 12.84
N PRO A 131 -17.03 4.17 13.36
CA PRO A 131 -18.25 4.12 12.55
C PRO A 131 -18.59 5.46 11.87
N GLU A 132 -18.32 6.60 12.52
CA GLU A 132 -18.57 7.92 11.92
C GLU A 132 -17.65 8.22 10.72
N VAL A 133 -16.39 7.77 10.79
CA VAL A 133 -15.44 7.90 9.66
C VAL A 133 -15.84 6.99 8.52
N VAL A 134 -16.30 5.77 8.82
CA VAL A 134 -16.81 4.83 7.80
C VAL A 134 -18.05 5.39 7.12
N ALA A 135 -19.01 5.92 7.87
CA ALA A 135 -20.19 6.59 7.31
C ALA A 135 -19.80 7.77 6.40
N ALA A 136 -18.81 8.56 6.81
CA ALA A 136 -18.27 9.65 5.99
C ALA A 136 -17.55 9.14 4.73
N LEU A 137 -16.84 8.01 4.78
CA LEU A 137 -16.25 7.37 3.58
C LEU A 137 -17.34 6.89 2.61
N VAL A 138 -18.44 6.34 3.12
CA VAL A 138 -19.62 6.01 2.29
C VAL A 138 -20.15 7.27 1.62
N ALA A 139 -20.29 8.37 2.36
CA ALA A 139 -20.72 9.65 1.80
C ALA A 139 -19.78 10.14 0.68
N VAL A 140 -18.46 10.01 0.85
CA VAL A 140 -17.49 10.30 -0.23
C VAL A 140 -17.79 9.46 -1.47
N VAL A 141 -17.99 8.15 -1.31
CA VAL A 141 -18.33 7.24 -2.43
C VAL A 141 -19.66 7.60 -3.09
N ARG A 142 -20.68 8.01 -2.32
CA ARG A 142 -21.98 8.45 -2.85
C ARG A 142 -21.87 9.77 -3.62
N ASN A 143 -21.09 10.73 -3.12
CA ASN A 143 -20.93 12.04 -3.75
C ASN A 143 -20.26 11.94 -5.13
N LEU A 144 -19.33 11.00 -5.31
CA LEU A 144 -18.73 10.71 -6.62
C LEU A 144 -19.76 10.24 -7.67
N GLY A 145 -20.91 9.71 -7.24
CA GLY A 145 -22.04 9.39 -8.12
C GLY A 145 -22.93 10.58 -8.47
N ASN A 146 -22.85 11.67 -7.70
CA ASN A 146 -23.67 12.87 -7.84
C ASN A 146 -22.94 14.01 -8.59
N ASP A 147 -21.61 13.98 -8.64
CA ASP A 147 -20.76 15.03 -9.23
C ASP A 147 -20.61 14.93 -10.77
N GLN A 148 -21.69 14.54 -11.46
CA GLN A 148 -21.70 14.25 -12.91
C GLN A 148 -22.00 15.48 -13.78
#